data_AF-A0A7S4EX45-F1
#
_entry.id   AF-A0A7S4EX45-F1
#
_cell.length_a   1.000
_cell.length_b   1.000
_cell.length_c   1.000
_cell.angle_alpha   90.00
_cell.angle_beta   90.00
_cell.angle_gamma   90.00
#
_symmetry.space_group_name_H-M   'P 1'
#
loop_
_entity.id
_entity.type
_entity.pdbx_description
1 polymer ?
#
loop_
_entity_poly.entity_id
_entity_poly.type
_entity_poly.pdbx_seq_one_letter_code
_entity_poly.pdbx_strand_id
1 'polypeptide(L)'
;GGGGGGAAAAIAAATAVAATSLTAAATFIATPATAAAATAAAAVPTTAIATASSIATATALSLLPLTALLVAINIMQNGRPAAAPTTPAAAPQRLTVAHVRAFQSKSAFVDAWRAAKPPSQYAGRLCTGELVSLGILAPISAFITNRLFAPGRRWLGKSFAQDGTHGFNRFEDAAIAAGVEKRGFACSISSSSLDGKDCLVLDYADAENGDLVWGKLIGMRDEIREVAPGLYLGLGSLRLSGGMPNCQPFVLIAVGGDAAKSNV
;
A
#
# COMPACT_ATOMS: atom_id res chain seq x y z
N GLY A 1 5.73 35.32 1.31
CA GLY A 1 6.18 34.17 2.12
C GLY A 1 5.00 33.67 2.94
N GLY A 2 4.60 32.41 2.77
CA GLY A 2 3.42 31.85 3.44
C GLY A 2 3.25 30.34 3.27
N GLY A 3 4.35 29.58 3.13
CA GLY A 3 4.32 28.16 2.74
C GLY A 3 4.51 27.14 3.87
N GLY A 4 4.59 27.57 5.14
CA GLY A 4 4.92 26.69 6.27
C GLY A 4 3.73 25.89 6.86
N GLY A 5 2.49 26.32 6.62
CA GLY A 5 1.32 25.75 7.30
C GLY A 5 0.92 24.34 6.85
N GLY A 6 1.15 24.00 5.57
CA GLY A 6 0.67 22.74 4.99
C GLY A 6 1.36 21.49 5.55
N ALA A 7 2.67 21.57 5.80
CA ALA A 7 3.42 20.45 6.35
C ALA A 7 3.07 20.19 7.83
N ALA A 8 2.93 21.26 8.63
CA ALA A 8 2.54 21.15 10.03
C ALA A 8 1.11 20.60 10.18
N ALA A 9 0.18 21.05 9.34
CA ALA A 9 -1.19 20.53 9.31
C ALA A 9 -1.25 19.05 8.87
N ALA A 10 -0.45 18.65 7.87
CA ALA A 10 -0.36 17.27 7.42
C ALA A 10 0.25 16.34 8.49
N ILE A 11 1.28 16.81 9.22
CA ILE A 11 1.88 16.09 10.35
C ILE A 11 0.86 15.96 11.49
N ALA A 12 0.14 17.02 11.83
CA ALA A 12 -0.89 16.98 12.86
C ALA A 12 -2.03 16.02 12.51
N ALA A 13 -2.51 16.03 11.25
CA ALA A 13 -3.53 15.12 10.77
C ALA A 13 -3.06 13.65 10.77
N ALA A 14 -1.83 13.39 10.30
CA ALA A 14 -1.26 12.03 10.31
C ALA A 14 -1.05 11.52 11.75
N THR A 15 -0.64 12.39 12.67
CA THR A 15 -0.47 12.05 14.09
C THR A 15 -1.82 11.74 14.74
N ALA A 16 -2.87 12.52 14.44
CA ALA A 16 -4.21 12.28 14.95
C ALA A 16 -4.80 10.95 14.45
N VAL A 17 -4.69 10.65 13.15
CA VAL A 17 -5.17 9.37 12.57
C VAL A 17 -4.42 8.19 13.18
N ALA A 18 -3.10 8.28 13.30
CA ALA A 18 -2.29 7.22 13.93
C ALA A 18 -2.69 6.99 15.40
N ALA A 19 -2.93 8.06 16.17
CA ALA A 19 -3.35 7.96 17.56
C ALA A 19 -4.73 7.27 17.71
N THR A 20 -5.70 7.61 16.87
CA THR A 20 -7.05 6.99 16.90
C THR A 20 -7.00 5.50 16.53
N SER A 21 -6.25 5.15 15.48
CA SER A 21 -6.10 3.77 15.01
C SER A 21 -5.40 2.84 16.02
N LEU A 22 -4.39 3.34 16.72
CA LEU A 22 -3.69 2.56 17.75
C LEU A 22 -4.46 2.44 19.06
N THR A 23 -5.27 3.43 19.41
CA THR A 23 -6.14 3.32 20.61
C THR A 23 -7.13 2.16 20.43
N ALA A 24 -7.73 2.02 19.25
CA ALA A 24 -8.62 0.90 18.92
C ALA A 24 -7.90 -0.47 18.97
N ALA A 25 -6.65 -0.55 18.51
CA ALA A 25 -5.86 -1.78 18.56
C ALA A 25 -5.43 -2.15 20.00
N ALA A 26 -5.08 -1.16 20.83
CA ALA A 26 -4.71 -1.37 22.22
C ALA A 26 -5.91 -1.84 23.06
N THR A 27 -7.12 -1.33 22.81
CA THR A 27 -8.36 -1.80 23.47
C THR A 27 -8.66 -3.26 23.11
N PHE A 28 -8.37 -3.69 21.88
CA PHE A 28 -8.56 -5.08 21.45
C PHE A 28 -7.60 -6.05 22.16
N ILE A 29 -6.34 -5.67 22.35
CA ILE A 29 -5.34 -6.49 23.08
C ILE A 29 -5.65 -6.56 24.59
N ALA A 30 -6.26 -5.51 25.14
CA ALA A 30 -6.58 -5.43 26.56
C ALA A 30 -7.86 -6.16 26.98
N THR A 31 -8.59 -6.80 26.06
CA THR A 31 -9.79 -7.58 26.40
C THR A 31 -9.38 -9.02 26.73
N PRO A 32 -9.38 -9.45 28.00
CA PRO A 32 -9.08 -10.84 28.33
C PRO A 32 -10.16 -11.74 27.74
N ALA A 33 -9.75 -12.73 26.95
CA ALA A 33 -10.63 -13.82 26.54
C ALA A 33 -11.06 -14.58 27.80
N THR A 34 -12.32 -14.43 28.19
CA THR A 34 -12.95 -15.23 29.24
C THR A 34 -13.20 -16.64 28.72
N ALA A 35 -12.14 -17.45 28.66
CA ALA A 35 -12.25 -18.89 28.49
C ALA A 35 -12.25 -19.55 29.87
N ALA A 36 -13.39 -20.13 30.24
CA ALA A 36 -13.53 -20.95 31.43
C ALA A 36 -12.70 -22.24 31.28
N ALA A 37 -11.67 -22.39 32.10
CA ALA A 37 -11.02 -23.67 32.36
C ALA A 37 -10.58 -23.71 33.83
N ALA A 38 -11.32 -24.46 34.63
CA ALA A 38 -10.96 -24.78 36.00
C ALA A 38 -9.92 -25.90 35.99
N THR A 39 -8.71 -25.66 36.53
CA THR A 39 -8.01 -26.55 37.49
C THR A 39 -6.60 -26.03 37.85
N ALA A 40 -6.25 -26.20 39.14
CA ALA A 40 -4.93 -26.10 39.78
C ALA A 40 -4.20 -24.74 39.79
N ALA A 41 -4.49 -23.94 40.83
CA ALA A 41 -3.79 -22.69 41.14
C ALA A 41 -2.39 -22.94 41.73
N ALA A 42 -1.36 -22.84 40.91
CA ALA A 42 -0.05 -22.39 41.37
C ALA A 42 -0.10 -20.86 41.47
N ALA A 43 0.09 -20.31 42.68
CA ALA A 43 0.06 -18.86 42.91
C ALA A 43 1.21 -18.18 42.16
N VAL A 44 0.94 -17.64 40.97
CA VAL A 44 1.83 -16.73 40.28
C VAL A 44 1.88 -15.43 41.11
N PRO A 45 3.05 -14.93 41.52
CA PRO A 45 3.16 -13.74 42.35
C PRO A 45 2.58 -12.52 41.59
N THR A 46 1.51 -11.94 42.14
CA THR A 46 0.72 -10.84 41.59
C THR A 46 1.55 -9.58 41.27
N THR A 47 2.70 -9.43 41.93
CA THR A 47 3.67 -8.33 41.73
C THR A 47 4.41 -8.39 40.40
N ALA A 48 4.63 -9.58 39.82
CA ALA A 48 5.31 -9.75 38.53
C ALA A 48 4.43 -9.33 37.33
N ILE A 49 3.11 -9.45 37.48
CA ILE A 49 2.14 -9.12 36.43
C ILE A 49 1.98 -7.60 36.30
N ALA A 50 2.01 -6.85 37.41
CA ALA A 50 1.89 -5.39 37.40
C ALA A 50 3.11 -4.70 36.75
N THR A 51 4.31 -5.24 36.93
CA THR A 51 5.55 -4.69 36.34
C THR A 51 5.64 -4.95 34.84
N ALA A 52 5.24 -6.14 34.35
CA ALA A 52 5.21 -6.44 32.92
C ALA A 52 4.24 -5.53 32.14
N SER A 53 3.04 -5.27 32.68
CA SER A 53 2.05 -4.38 32.05
C SER A 53 2.51 -2.92 31.98
N SER A 54 3.26 -2.47 32.98
CA SER A 54 3.81 -1.10 33.04
C SER A 54 4.91 -0.87 32.00
N ILE A 55 5.80 -1.86 31.82
CA ILE A 55 6.88 -1.82 30.81
C ILE A 55 6.31 -1.88 29.39
N ALA A 56 5.31 -2.74 29.15
CA ALA A 56 4.65 -2.84 27.84
C ALA A 56 3.97 -1.51 27.44
N THR A 57 3.30 -0.85 28.39
CA THR A 57 2.60 0.42 28.15
C THR A 57 3.58 1.58 27.88
N ALA A 58 4.65 1.68 28.66
CA ALA A 58 5.67 2.71 28.47
C ALA A 58 6.43 2.54 27.14
N THR A 59 6.69 1.30 26.73
CA THR A 59 7.35 0.99 25.44
C THR A 59 6.42 1.26 24.25
N ALA A 60 5.12 0.96 24.37
CA ALA A 60 4.16 1.28 23.33
C ALA A 60 4.02 2.79 23.11
N LEU A 61 4.00 3.60 24.17
CA LEU A 61 3.91 5.05 24.06
C LEU A 61 5.14 5.69 23.41
N SER A 62 6.34 5.15 23.64
CA SER A 62 7.58 5.71 23.06
C SER A 62 7.77 5.40 21.57
N LEU A 63 7.13 4.35 21.06
CA LEU A 63 7.17 3.99 19.63
C LEU A 63 6.22 4.80 18.75
N LEU A 64 5.16 5.36 19.33
CA LEU A 64 4.19 6.21 18.63
C LEU A 64 4.83 7.45 17.96
N PRO A 65 5.59 8.31 18.67
CA PRO A 65 6.19 9.49 18.05
C PRO A 65 7.22 9.12 16.98
N LEU A 66 7.97 8.03 17.18
CA LEU A 66 8.91 7.54 16.16
C LEU A 66 8.16 7.07 14.92
N THR A 67 7.07 6.31 15.08
CA THR A 67 6.24 5.85 13.96
C THR A 67 5.63 7.03 13.20
N ALA A 68 5.07 8.01 13.91
CA ALA A 68 4.53 9.23 13.31
C ALA A 68 5.60 10.02 12.55
N LEU A 69 6.82 10.12 13.10
CA LEU A 69 7.95 10.76 12.45
C LEU A 69 8.36 10.02 11.16
N LEU A 70 8.45 8.69 11.19
CA LEU A 70 8.79 7.90 10.00
C LEU A 70 7.72 8.03 8.91
N VAL A 71 6.44 8.06 9.29
CA VAL A 71 5.33 8.34 8.36
C VAL A 71 5.46 9.74 7.77
N ALA A 72 5.72 10.76 8.58
CA ALA A 72 5.93 12.13 8.10
C ALA A 72 7.11 12.22 7.13
N ILE A 73 8.24 11.57 7.43
CA ILE A 73 9.39 11.50 6.52
C ILE A 73 9.01 10.82 5.20
N ASN A 74 8.28 9.70 5.25
CA ASN A 74 7.85 8.99 4.05
C ASN A 74 6.90 9.82 3.17
N ILE A 75 6.03 10.63 3.79
CA ILE A 75 5.15 11.58 3.10
C ILE A 75 5.99 12.68 2.43
N MET A 76 6.94 13.28 3.16
CA MET A 76 7.82 14.32 2.61
C MET A 76 8.66 13.81 1.43
N GLN A 77 9.03 12.53 1.44
CA GLN A 77 9.75 11.87 0.35
C GLN A 77 8.94 11.74 -0.95
N ASN A 78 7.63 11.97 -0.96
CA ASN A 78 6.84 12.09 -2.20
C ASN A 78 7.20 13.34 -3.02
N GLY A 79 7.97 14.27 -2.44
CA GLY A 79 8.24 15.57 -3.04
C GLY A 79 7.02 16.49 -3.03
N ARG A 80 7.25 17.75 -3.39
CA ARG A 80 6.17 18.71 -3.59
C ARG A 80 5.52 18.46 -4.96
N PRO A 81 4.20 18.61 -5.10
CA PRO A 81 3.59 18.69 -6.42
C PRO A 81 4.33 19.76 -7.23
N ALA A 82 4.80 19.41 -8.42
CA ALA A 82 5.36 20.41 -9.33
C ALA A 82 4.29 21.48 -9.57
N ALA A 83 4.70 22.76 -9.52
CA ALA A 83 3.83 23.83 -10.00
C ALA A 83 3.39 23.50 -11.43
N ALA A 84 2.15 23.84 -11.78
CA ALA A 84 1.64 23.61 -13.13
C ALA A 84 2.67 24.15 -14.14
N PRO A 85 3.16 23.32 -15.08
CA PRO A 85 4.20 23.77 -15.99
C PRO A 85 3.68 24.95 -16.80
N THR A 86 4.32 26.11 -16.66
CA THR A 86 4.01 27.33 -17.42
C THR A 86 4.46 27.25 -18.87
N THR A 87 5.21 26.20 -19.24
CA THR A 87 5.71 25.94 -20.60
C THR A 87 5.15 24.62 -21.11
N PRO A 88 4.71 24.51 -22.37
CA PRO A 88 4.32 23.24 -22.97
C PRO A 88 5.44 22.22 -22.79
N ALA A 89 5.18 21.16 -22.03
CA ALA A 89 6.19 20.15 -21.74
C ALA A 89 6.64 19.49 -23.04
N ALA A 90 7.97 19.32 -23.19
CA ALA A 90 8.54 18.47 -24.23
C ALA A 90 7.84 17.11 -24.22
N ALA A 91 7.67 16.49 -25.40
CA ALA A 91 6.97 15.23 -25.53
C ALA A 91 7.48 14.22 -24.47
N PRO A 92 6.59 13.58 -23.69
CA PRO A 92 7.01 12.76 -22.57
C PRO A 92 7.92 11.65 -23.07
N GLN A 93 9.14 11.59 -22.51
CA GLN A 93 10.07 10.51 -22.78
C GLN A 93 9.39 9.19 -22.40
N ARG A 94 9.28 8.25 -23.35
CA ARG A 94 8.71 6.93 -23.07
C ARG A 94 9.57 6.24 -22.02
N LEU A 95 9.03 6.06 -20.82
CA LEU A 95 9.70 5.32 -19.76
C LEU A 95 9.78 3.84 -20.13
N THR A 96 10.92 3.22 -19.84
CA THR A 96 11.15 1.77 -20.01
C THR A 96 11.21 1.12 -18.65
N VAL A 97 11.13 -0.22 -18.59
CA VAL A 97 11.32 -0.97 -17.34
C VAL A 97 12.67 -0.64 -16.69
N ALA A 98 13.72 -0.48 -17.49
CA ALA A 98 15.05 -0.10 -16.98
C ALA A 98 15.03 1.29 -16.31
N HIS A 99 14.36 2.28 -16.91
CA HIS A 99 14.22 3.61 -16.29
C HIS A 99 13.48 3.54 -14.95
N VAL A 100 12.40 2.75 -14.89
CA VAL A 100 11.61 2.63 -13.66
C VAL A 100 12.40 1.95 -12.54
N ARG A 101 13.18 0.92 -12.87
CA ARG A 101 14.08 0.27 -11.90
C ARG A 101 15.24 1.16 -11.46
N ALA A 102 15.61 2.14 -12.28
CA ALA A 102 16.72 3.06 -12.02
C ALA A 102 16.32 4.31 -11.20
N PHE A 103 15.06 4.47 -10.81
CA PHE A 103 14.67 5.57 -9.92
C PHE A 103 15.48 5.52 -8.62
N GLN A 104 16.16 6.62 -8.30
CA GLN A 104 17.00 6.72 -7.11
C GLN A 104 16.26 7.30 -5.90
N SER A 105 15.09 7.91 -6.11
CA SER A 105 14.31 8.55 -5.06
C SER A 105 12.82 8.33 -5.23
N LYS A 106 12.10 8.30 -4.11
CA LYS A 106 10.64 8.20 -4.09
C LYS A 106 9.98 9.39 -4.79
N SER A 107 10.52 10.60 -4.64
CA SER A 107 9.98 11.80 -5.28
C SER A 107 10.03 11.70 -6.80
N ALA A 108 11.15 11.23 -7.37
CA ALA A 108 11.27 11.04 -8.82
C ALA A 108 10.25 10.02 -9.35
N PHE A 109 10.02 8.93 -8.60
CA PHE A 109 8.97 7.96 -8.92
C PHE A 109 7.58 8.59 -8.88
N VAL A 110 7.26 9.33 -7.82
CA VAL A 110 5.95 9.97 -7.65
C VAL A 110 5.73 11.05 -8.71
N ASP A 111 6.74 11.81 -9.10
CA ASP A 111 6.63 12.80 -10.17
C ASP A 111 6.39 12.15 -11.54
N ALA A 112 7.06 11.03 -11.83
CA ALA A 112 6.77 10.24 -13.02
C ALA A 112 5.34 9.68 -12.99
N TRP A 113 4.87 9.21 -11.83
CA TRP A 113 3.49 8.76 -11.64
C TRP A 113 2.48 9.91 -11.83
N ARG A 114 2.75 11.12 -11.31
CA ARG A 114 1.90 12.31 -11.48
C ARG A 114 1.81 12.79 -12.93
N ALA A 115 2.83 12.52 -13.73
CA ALA A 115 2.90 12.85 -15.16
C ALA A 115 2.27 11.77 -16.07
N ALA A 116 2.06 10.56 -15.54
CA ALA A 116 1.48 9.44 -16.26
C ALA A 116 -0.03 9.60 -16.51
N LYS A 117 -0.58 8.77 -17.39
CA LYS A 117 -2.01 8.78 -17.76
C LYS A 117 -2.75 7.64 -17.05
N PRO A 118 -4.08 7.73 -16.86
CA PRO A 118 -4.85 6.55 -16.49
C PRO A 118 -4.64 5.43 -17.53
N PRO A 119 -4.58 4.16 -17.11
CA PRO A 119 -4.43 3.03 -18.03
C PRO A 119 -5.57 2.99 -19.07
N SER A 120 -5.20 2.90 -20.34
CA SER A 120 -6.19 2.83 -21.43
C SER A 120 -6.71 1.42 -21.67
N GLN A 121 -5.90 0.40 -21.33
CA GLN A 121 -6.23 -1.02 -21.50
C GLN A 121 -5.59 -1.85 -20.39
N TYR A 122 -6.38 -2.35 -19.45
CA TYR A 122 -5.92 -3.24 -18.38
C TYR A 122 -6.80 -4.49 -18.23
N ALA A 123 -8.03 -4.48 -18.76
CA ALA A 123 -8.95 -5.62 -18.69
C ALA A 123 -8.33 -6.89 -19.30
N GLY A 124 -8.51 -8.02 -18.62
CA GLY A 124 -7.96 -9.32 -19.00
C GLY A 124 -6.44 -9.44 -18.89
N ARG A 125 -5.73 -8.42 -18.40
CA ARG A 125 -4.26 -8.47 -18.35
C ARG A 125 -3.75 -9.24 -17.15
N LEU A 126 -2.70 -10.01 -17.40
CA LEU A 126 -1.82 -10.57 -16.40
C LEU A 126 -0.60 -9.68 -16.26
N CYS A 127 -0.29 -9.23 -15.04
CA CYS A 127 0.84 -8.33 -14.80
C CYS A 127 1.80 -8.92 -13.78
N THR A 128 3.10 -8.88 -14.10
CA THR A 128 4.18 -9.13 -13.14
C THR A 128 4.41 -7.89 -12.31
N GLY A 129 4.50 -8.06 -10.99
CA GLY A 129 4.67 -7.00 -10.02
C GLY A 129 6.08 -6.92 -9.47
N GLU A 130 6.57 -5.71 -9.30
CA GLU A 130 7.83 -5.42 -8.63
C GLU A 130 7.61 -4.38 -7.54
N LEU A 131 8.00 -4.71 -6.31
CA LEU A 131 8.06 -3.74 -5.24
C LEU A 131 9.30 -2.87 -5.45
N VAL A 132 9.10 -1.56 -5.44
CA VAL A 132 10.20 -0.61 -5.62
C VAL A 132 10.64 -0.16 -4.24
N SER A 133 11.91 -0.43 -3.92
CA SER A 133 12.48 -0.18 -2.58
C SER A 133 12.84 1.31 -2.38
N LEU A 134 11.86 2.19 -2.55
CA LEU A 134 11.99 3.64 -2.43
C LEU A 134 11.18 4.17 -1.23
N GLY A 135 11.81 5.05 -0.46
CA GLY A 135 11.25 5.62 0.75
C GLY A 135 11.73 4.92 2.02
N ILE A 136 11.66 5.63 3.15
CA ILE A 136 12.16 5.15 4.44
C ILE A 136 11.37 3.94 4.97
N LEU A 137 10.10 3.81 4.57
CA LEU A 137 9.23 2.70 4.98
C LEU A 137 9.24 1.52 4.02
N ALA A 138 10.03 1.55 2.93
CA ALA A 138 10.04 0.49 1.93
C ALA A 138 10.33 -0.91 2.50
N PRO A 139 11.29 -1.11 3.43
CA PRO A 139 11.52 -2.43 4.02
C PRO A 139 10.32 -2.98 4.79
N ILE A 140 9.62 -2.12 5.55
CA ILE A 140 8.41 -2.50 6.29
C ILE A 140 7.29 -2.83 5.32
N SER A 141 7.12 -2.04 4.26
CA SER A 141 6.11 -2.31 3.24
C SER A 141 6.36 -3.64 2.53
N ALA A 142 7.62 -3.92 2.16
CA ALA A 142 8.01 -5.20 1.57
C ALA A 142 7.78 -6.38 2.51
N PHE A 143 8.01 -6.20 3.81
CA PHE A 143 7.68 -7.20 4.82
C PHE A 143 6.17 -7.45 4.88
N ILE A 144 5.36 -6.40 4.97
CA ILE A 144 3.89 -6.50 4.99
C ILE A 144 3.40 -7.26 3.75
N THR A 145 3.82 -6.85 2.55
CA THR A 145 3.37 -7.45 1.28
C THR A 145 3.81 -8.90 1.09
N ASN A 146 5.02 -9.27 1.50
CA ASN A 146 5.54 -10.63 1.26
C ASN A 146 5.37 -11.60 2.44
N ARG A 147 5.03 -11.10 3.63
CA ARG A 147 4.91 -11.94 4.84
C ARG A 147 3.53 -11.91 5.47
N LEU A 148 2.83 -10.78 5.45
CA LEU A 148 1.52 -10.67 6.09
C LEU A 148 0.38 -10.85 5.09
N PHE A 149 0.51 -10.27 3.89
CA PHE A 149 -0.52 -10.34 2.85
C PHE A 149 -0.80 -11.77 2.38
N ALA A 150 0.26 -12.56 2.22
CA ALA A 150 0.19 -13.99 1.93
C ALA A 150 1.32 -14.70 2.70
N PRO A 151 1.06 -15.21 3.91
CA PRO A 151 2.08 -15.85 4.72
C PRO A 151 2.82 -16.96 3.96
N GLY A 152 4.15 -16.81 3.88
CA GLY A 152 5.05 -17.75 3.22
C GLY A 152 5.11 -17.65 1.68
N ARG A 153 4.51 -16.63 1.06
CA ARG A 153 4.45 -16.50 -0.41
C ARG A 153 4.90 -15.13 -0.87
N ARG A 154 5.74 -15.08 -1.92
CA ARG A 154 6.13 -13.82 -2.55
C ARG A 154 5.00 -13.28 -3.41
N TRP A 155 4.84 -11.96 -3.42
CA TRP A 155 3.94 -11.30 -4.36
C TRP A 155 4.51 -11.34 -5.79
N LEU A 156 3.67 -11.76 -6.73
CA LEU A 156 4.02 -11.92 -8.15
C LEU A 156 3.47 -10.80 -9.03
N GLY A 157 2.48 -10.05 -8.55
CA GLY A 157 1.81 -9.01 -9.33
C GLY A 157 0.30 -9.10 -9.23
N LYS A 158 -0.38 -8.78 -10.32
CA LYS A 158 -1.84 -8.70 -10.36
C LYS A 158 -2.41 -9.34 -11.63
N SER A 159 -3.65 -9.78 -11.55
CA SER A 159 -4.49 -10.14 -12.69
C SER A 159 -5.72 -9.26 -12.69
N PHE A 160 -6.22 -8.94 -13.88
CA PHE A 160 -7.42 -8.15 -14.09
C PHE A 160 -8.43 -8.98 -14.85
N ALA A 161 -9.69 -8.94 -14.40
CA ALA A 161 -10.78 -9.63 -15.08
C ALA A 161 -11.02 -9.05 -16.48
N GLN A 162 -11.60 -9.87 -17.36
CA GLN A 162 -11.80 -9.52 -18.78
C GLN A 162 -12.79 -8.35 -18.98
N ASP A 163 -13.71 -8.16 -18.04
CA ASP A 163 -14.64 -7.03 -18.01
C ASP A 163 -14.01 -5.74 -17.46
N GLY A 164 -12.81 -5.82 -16.88
CA GLY A 164 -12.08 -4.70 -16.28
C GLY A 164 -12.70 -4.17 -14.98
N THR A 165 -13.65 -4.88 -14.37
CA THR A 165 -14.37 -4.40 -13.17
C THR A 165 -13.71 -4.82 -11.86
N HIS A 166 -12.88 -5.88 -11.89
CA HIS A 166 -12.20 -6.40 -10.71
C HIS A 166 -10.88 -7.11 -11.08
N GLY A 167 -10.15 -7.56 -10.07
CA GLY A 167 -8.93 -8.32 -10.23
C GLY A 167 -8.41 -8.88 -8.91
N PHE A 168 -7.25 -9.51 -8.96
CA PHE A 168 -6.65 -10.18 -7.80
C PHE A 168 -5.15 -9.90 -7.72
N ASN A 169 -4.61 -9.92 -6.50
CA ASN A 169 -3.17 -10.05 -6.33
C ASN A 169 -2.76 -11.51 -6.55
N ARG A 170 -1.60 -11.67 -7.18
CA ARG A 170 -1.01 -12.99 -7.43
C ARG A 170 0.14 -13.21 -6.47
N PHE A 171 0.20 -14.41 -5.90
CA PHE A 171 1.26 -14.81 -4.99
C PHE A 171 1.83 -16.16 -5.43
N GLU A 172 3.11 -16.37 -5.15
CA GLU A 172 3.77 -17.65 -5.45
C GLU A 172 3.01 -18.84 -4.87
N ASP A 173 2.97 -19.89 -5.67
CA ASP A 173 2.47 -21.20 -5.30
C ASP A 173 3.33 -22.24 -6.01
N ALA A 174 3.79 -23.26 -5.28
CA ALA A 174 4.67 -24.28 -5.84
C ALA A 174 3.98 -25.12 -6.92
N ALA A 175 2.65 -25.22 -6.90
CA ALA A 175 1.87 -26.00 -7.87
C ALA A 175 1.36 -25.17 -9.06
N ILE A 176 1.38 -23.83 -8.97
CA ILE A 176 0.77 -22.94 -9.96
C ILE A 176 1.78 -21.92 -10.42
N ALA A 177 2.32 -22.10 -11.64
CA ALA A 177 3.34 -21.20 -12.22
C ALA A 177 2.84 -19.74 -12.35
N ALA A 178 1.56 -19.54 -12.64
CA ALA A 178 0.94 -18.21 -12.68
C ALA A 178 0.71 -17.58 -11.30
N GLY A 179 0.97 -18.33 -10.22
CA GLY A 179 0.61 -17.98 -8.85
C GLY A 179 -0.84 -18.28 -8.51
N VAL A 180 -1.16 -18.18 -7.23
CA VAL A 180 -2.56 -18.18 -6.74
C VAL A 180 -3.09 -16.75 -6.70
N GLU A 181 -4.35 -16.58 -7.07
CA GLU A 181 -5.09 -15.33 -6.92
C GLU A 181 -5.65 -15.21 -5.50
N LYS A 182 -5.32 -14.11 -4.83
CA LYS A 182 -5.81 -13.74 -3.50
C LYS A 182 -5.96 -12.23 -3.40
N ARG A 183 -6.68 -11.75 -2.38
CA ARG A 183 -6.87 -10.31 -2.12
C ARG A 183 -7.46 -9.62 -3.35
N GLY A 184 -8.72 -9.94 -3.61
CA GLY A 184 -9.46 -9.33 -4.70
C GLY A 184 -9.67 -7.83 -4.47
N PHE A 185 -9.94 -7.12 -5.56
CA PHE A 185 -10.23 -5.69 -5.56
C PHE A 185 -11.17 -5.34 -6.71
N ALA A 186 -12.02 -4.34 -6.51
CA ALA A 186 -12.74 -3.70 -7.60
C ALA A 186 -11.83 -2.70 -8.33
N CYS A 187 -12.07 -2.52 -9.62
CA CYS A 187 -11.32 -1.64 -10.51
C CYS A 187 -12.22 -0.50 -10.99
N SER A 188 -11.74 0.74 -10.91
CA SER A 188 -12.43 1.89 -11.50
C SER A 188 -11.45 2.97 -11.95
N ILE A 189 -11.75 3.66 -13.05
CA ILE A 189 -11.07 4.91 -13.39
C ILE A 189 -11.71 6.02 -12.56
N SER A 190 -10.94 6.62 -11.66
CA SER A 190 -11.40 7.73 -10.82
C SER A 190 -10.25 8.63 -10.39
N SER A 191 -10.59 9.78 -9.80
CA SER A 191 -9.60 10.75 -9.34
C SER A 191 -8.74 10.19 -8.20
N SER A 192 -7.44 10.43 -8.31
CA SER A 192 -6.45 10.09 -7.28
C SER A 192 -6.68 10.86 -5.99
N SER A 193 -6.53 10.19 -4.86
CA SER A 193 -6.51 10.84 -3.54
C SER A 193 -5.21 11.63 -3.27
N LEU A 194 -4.19 11.49 -4.12
CA LEU A 194 -2.90 12.18 -3.98
C LEU A 194 -2.85 13.49 -4.76
N ASP A 195 -3.31 13.50 -6.02
CA ASP A 195 -3.17 14.64 -6.93
C ASP A 195 -4.47 15.05 -7.66
N GLY A 196 -5.58 14.35 -7.40
CA GLY A 196 -6.88 14.65 -7.99
C GLY A 196 -7.03 14.30 -9.48
N LYS A 197 -5.99 13.82 -10.17
CA LYS A 197 -6.12 13.43 -11.59
C LYS A 197 -6.53 11.97 -11.72
N ASP A 198 -7.07 11.61 -12.87
CA ASP A 198 -7.57 10.27 -13.11
C ASP A 198 -6.47 9.20 -13.03
N CYS A 199 -6.81 8.08 -12.43
CA CYS A 199 -5.99 6.88 -12.32
C CYS A 199 -6.88 5.64 -12.26
N LEU A 200 -6.30 4.47 -12.46
CA LEU A 200 -6.98 3.21 -12.13
C LEU A 200 -6.86 2.99 -10.63
N VAL A 201 -7.99 3.02 -9.95
CA VAL A 201 -8.13 2.74 -8.52
C VAL A 201 -8.47 1.28 -8.33
N LEU A 202 -7.70 0.62 -7.45
CA LEU A 202 -8.01 -0.71 -6.93
C LEU A 202 -8.59 -0.58 -5.53
N ASP A 203 -9.89 -0.83 -5.41
CA ASP A 203 -10.61 -0.78 -4.14
C ASP A 203 -10.73 -2.17 -3.53
N TYR A 204 -9.96 -2.41 -2.48
CA TYR A 204 -9.98 -3.66 -1.74
C TYR A 204 -11.14 -3.73 -0.74
N ALA A 205 -11.77 -2.61 -0.39
CA ALA A 205 -12.88 -2.60 0.56
C ALA A 205 -14.22 -2.96 -0.09
N ASP A 206 -14.23 -3.18 -1.42
CA ASP A 206 -15.41 -3.56 -2.18
C ASP A 206 -16.14 -4.75 -1.54
N ALA A 207 -17.47 -4.70 -1.60
CA ALA A 207 -18.31 -5.68 -0.92
C ALA A 207 -18.31 -7.04 -1.62
N GLU A 208 -18.21 -7.04 -2.94
CA GLU A 208 -18.36 -8.23 -3.79
C GLU A 208 -17.00 -8.86 -4.09
N ASN A 209 -16.01 -8.03 -4.43
CA ASN A 209 -14.72 -8.46 -4.96
C ASN A 209 -13.55 -8.18 -4.01
N GLY A 210 -13.80 -7.51 -2.88
CA GLY A 210 -12.75 -7.04 -1.97
C GLY A 210 -12.22 -8.06 -0.96
N ASP A 211 -11.36 -7.59 -0.06
CA ASP A 211 -10.82 -8.34 1.08
C ASP A 211 -11.27 -7.71 2.41
N LEU A 212 -11.82 -8.53 3.30
CA LEU A 212 -12.36 -8.06 4.58
C LEU A 212 -11.29 -7.42 5.47
N VAL A 213 -10.10 -8.02 5.55
CA VAL A 213 -9.06 -7.58 6.49
C VAL A 213 -8.27 -6.43 5.89
N TRP A 214 -7.74 -6.62 4.68
CA TRP A 214 -6.88 -5.64 4.04
C TRP A 214 -7.67 -4.47 3.49
N GLY A 215 -8.84 -4.73 2.92
CA GLY A 215 -9.74 -3.71 2.40
C GLY A 215 -10.54 -3.01 3.48
N LYS A 216 -11.49 -3.69 4.11
CA LYS A 216 -12.47 -3.03 4.99
C LYS A 216 -11.84 -2.54 6.30
N LEU A 217 -11.04 -3.38 6.95
CA LEU A 217 -10.44 -3.04 8.25
C LEU A 217 -9.24 -2.10 8.10
N ILE A 218 -8.25 -2.45 7.27
CA ILE A 218 -6.99 -1.69 7.15
C ILE A 218 -7.10 -0.55 6.12
N GLY A 219 -8.04 -0.63 5.18
CA GLY A 219 -8.28 0.40 4.17
C GLY A 219 -7.23 0.42 3.07
N MET A 220 -6.84 -0.76 2.56
CA MET A 220 -5.91 -0.85 1.44
C MET A 220 -6.50 -0.26 0.17
N ARG A 221 -5.67 0.49 -0.55
CA ARG A 221 -6.00 1.08 -1.85
C ARG A 221 -4.75 1.19 -2.69
N ASP A 222 -4.85 0.81 -3.95
CA ASP A 222 -3.80 1.09 -4.94
C ASP A 222 -4.30 2.10 -5.98
N GLU A 223 -3.41 2.98 -6.43
CA GLU A 223 -3.67 3.91 -7.55
C GLU A 223 -2.61 3.73 -8.63
N ILE A 224 -3.06 3.45 -9.86
CA ILE A 224 -2.22 2.98 -10.96
C ILE A 224 -2.34 3.93 -12.15
N ARG A 225 -1.19 4.23 -12.77
CA ARG A 225 -1.10 4.97 -14.03
C ARG A 225 -0.16 4.30 -15.01
N GLU A 226 -0.42 4.49 -16.29
CA GLU A 226 0.32 3.93 -17.41
C GLU A 226 1.34 4.96 -17.93
N VAL A 227 2.62 4.56 -17.97
CA VAL A 227 3.72 5.40 -18.47
C VAL A 227 4.21 4.98 -19.86
N ALA A 228 3.96 3.73 -20.22
CA ALA A 228 4.13 3.18 -21.56
C ALA A 228 3.17 1.99 -21.73
N PRO A 229 2.84 1.56 -22.97
CA PRO A 229 1.95 0.43 -23.19
C PRO A 229 2.36 -0.81 -22.38
N GLY A 230 1.50 -1.24 -21.45
CA GLY A 230 1.75 -2.40 -20.59
C GLY A 230 2.78 -2.17 -19.47
N LEU A 231 3.22 -0.93 -19.24
CA LEU A 231 4.08 -0.55 -18.11
C LEU A 231 3.34 0.44 -17.22
N TYR A 232 3.05 0.01 -16.00
CA TYR A 232 2.27 0.78 -15.05
C TYR A 232 3.08 1.10 -13.79
N LEU A 233 2.93 2.33 -13.32
CA LEU A 233 3.40 2.76 -12.01
C LEU A 233 2.22 2.71 -11.03
N GLY A 234 2.44 2.09 -9.88
CA GLY A 234 1.45 1.96 -8.83
C GLY A 234 1.91 2.63 -7.54
N LEU A 235 0.95 3.21 -6.83
CA LEU A 235 1.09 3.70 -5.46
C LEU A 235 0.10 2.95 -4.59
N GLY A 236 0.62 2.11 -3.69
CA GLY A 236 -0.19 1.36 -2.72
C GLY A 236 -0.24 2.09 -1.39
N SER A 237 -1.37 2.06 -0.70
CA SER A 237 -1.53 2.73 0.59
C SER A 237 -2.46 1.97 1.51
N LEU A 238 -2.35 2.24 2.80
CA LEU A 238 -3.27 1.77 3.83
C LEU A 238 -3.87 3.00 4.52
N ARG A 239 -5.19 3.07 4.62
CA ARG A 239 -5.88 4.14 5.38
C ARG A 239 -5.36 4.22 6.81
N LEU A 240 -5.14 3.07 7.45
CA LEU A 240 -4.63 2.97 8.81
C LEU A 240 -3.25 3.63 9.02
N SER A 241 -2.43 3.72 7.97
CA SER A 241 -1.09 4.32 8.03
C SER A 241 -1.03 5.73 7.45
N GLY A 242 -2.17 6.40 7.26
CA GLY A 242 -2.22 7.77 6.70
C GLY A 242 -2.59 7.85 5.22
N GLY A 243 -3.06 6.75 4.62
CA GLY A 243 -3.64 6.73 3.28
C GLY A 243 -2.65 7.09 2.17
N MET A 244 -3.16 7.62 1.05
CA MET A 244 -2.36 7.88 -0.15
C MET A 244 -1.16 8.84 0.04
N PRO A 245 -1.21 9.86 0.94
CA PRO A 245 -0.01 10.59 1.30
C PRO A 245 1.14 9.69 1.79
N ASN A 246 0.84 8.61 2.52
CA ASN A 246 1.81 7.62 2.98
C ASN A 246 1.89 6.39 2.05
N CYS A 247 1.97 6.61 0.73
CA CYS A 247 2.01 5.54 -0.25
C CYS A 247 3.37 4.82 -0.37
N GLN A 248 3.33 3.61 -0.92
CA GLN A 248 4.48 2.80 -1.32
C GLN A 248 4.50 2.61 -2.86
N PRO A 249 5.63 2.93 -3.52
CA PRO A 249 5.83 2.63 -4.94
C PRO A 249 5.88 1.13 -5.28
N PHE A 250 5.22 0.76 -6.37
CA PHE A 250 5.37 -0.53 -7.04
C PHE A 250 5.18 -0.39 -8.55
N VAL A 251 5.53 -1.43 -9.30
CA VAL A 251 5.45 -1.45 -10.77
C VAL A 251 4.69 -2.68 -11.20
N LEU A 252 3.89 -2.53 -12.26
CA LEU A 252 3.28 -3.65 -12.96
C LEU A 252 3.73 -3.67 -14.41
N ILE A 253 4.11 -4.85 -14.89
CA ILE A 253 4.54 -5.09 -16.26
C ILE A 253 3.59 -6.13 -16.83
N ALA A 254 2.83 -5.77 -17.87
CA ALA A 254 1.96 -6.69 -18.56
C ALA A 254 2.78 -7.83 -19.16
N VAL A 255 2.36 -9.07 -18.87
CA VAL A 255 2.88 -10.26 -19.52
C VAL A 255 2.25 -10.33 -20.92
N GLY A 256 3.08 -10.48 -21.96
CA GLY A 256 2.66 -10.34 -23.37
C GLY A 256 1.41 -11.16 -23.74
N GLY A 257 0.50 -10.53 -24.48
CA GLY A 257 -0.76 -11.10 -24.95
C GLY A 257 -0.66 -12.15 -26.07
N ASP A 258 0.54 -12.57 -26.45
CA ASP A 258 0.73 -13.65 -27.43
C ASP A 258 0.72 -15.05 -26.77
N ALA A 259 0.87 -15.17 -25.45
CA ALA A 259 0.84 -16.46 -24.77
C ALA A 259 -0.59 -17.03 -24.59
N ALA A 260 -1.63 -16.18 -24.60
CA ALA A 260 -3.01 -16.60 -24.38
C ALA A 260 -3.76 -17.07 -25.64
N LYS A 261 -3.12 -17.03 -26.82
CA LYS A 261 -3.72 -17.49 -28.09
C LYS A 261 -3.36 -18.93 -28.48
N SER A 262 -2.72 -19.72 -27.61
CA SER A 262 -2.19 -21.04 -27.98
C SER A 262 -2.97 -22.27 -27.48
N ASN A 263 -4.08 -22.12 -26.76
CA ASN A 263 -4.93 -23.27 -26.40
C ASN A 263 -6.39 -23.02 -26.81
N VAL A 264 -6.63 -23.14 -28.12
CA VAL A 264 -7.86 -23.71 -28.67
C VAL A 264 -7.64 -25.21 -28.78
#